data_AF-A0A3S0K6T5-F1
#
_entry.id   AF-A0A3S0K6T5-F1
#
_cell.length_a   1.000
_cell.length_b   1.000
_cell.length_c   1.000
_cell.angle_alpha   90.00
_cell.angle_beta   90.00
_cell.angle_gamma   90.00
#
_symmetry.space_group_name_H-M   'P 1'
#
loop_
_entity.id
_entity.type
_entity.pdbx_description
1 polymer ?
#
loop_
_entity_poly.entity_id
_entity_poly.type
_entity_poly.pdbx_seq_one_letter_code
_entity_poly.pdbx_strand_id
1 'polypeptide(L)'
;MSKSIEGISNWMHMFRWIVKLIRDEYGVDEALLTRNATLETDIGLTIDKVEQVLEFISDSFDIRFPEGTLDELVRLEELCLLASWIKGYYKRPDFISDDFEARCRAINTIA
;
A
#
# COMPACT_ATOMS: atom_id res chain seq x y z
N MET A 1 9.97 9.43 -10.39
CA MET A 1 11.22 8.64 -10.27
C MET A 1 10.91 7.44 -9.39
N SER A 2 11.11 6.21 -9.84
CA SER A 2 10.83 5.02 -9.01
C SER A 2 11.88 4.87 -7.90
N LYS A 3 11.44 4.66 -6.66
CA LYS A 3 12.35 4.33 -5.54
C LYS A 3 12.84 2.89 -5.73
N SER A 4 14.11 2.62 -5.42
CA SER A 4 14.65 1.27 -5.49
C SER A 4 13.86 0.31 -4.60
N ILE A 5 13.49 -0.85 -5.14
CA ILE A 5 12.82 -1.94 -4.43
C ILE A 5 13.79 -3.06 -4.01
N GLU A 6 15.09 -2.83 -4.16
CA GLU A 6 16.12 -3.82 -3.85
C GLU A 6 16.09 -4.23 -2.38
N GLY A 7 16.08 -5.55 -2.13
CA GLY A 7 16.04 -6.11 -0.78
C GLY A 7 14.65 -6.19 -0.14
N ILE A 8 13.58 -5.82 -0.85
CA ILE A 8 12.21 -5.95 -0.34
C ILE A 8 11.71 -7.38 -0.61
N SER A 9 11.48 -8.14 0.45
CA SER A 9 11.16 -9.56 0.37
C SER A 9 10.07 -10.01 1.35
N ASN A 10 9.58 -9.11 2.19
CA ASN A 10 8.55 -9.38 3.17
C ASN A 10 7.74 -8.11 3.49
N TRP A 11 6.62 -8.29 4.17
CA TRP A 11 5.71 -7.21 4.52
C TRP A 11 6.35 -6.09 5.36
N MET A 12 7.31 -6.39 6.23
CA MET A 12 7.99 -5.37 7.03
C MET A 12 8.92 -4.50 6.17
N HIS A 13 9.56 -5.10 5.17
CA HIS A 13 10.38 -4.36 4.21
C HIS A 13 9.49 -3.46 3.35
N MET A 14 8.35 -3.98 2.88
CA MET A 14 7.33 -3.19 2.16
C MET A 14 6.82 -2.02 3.02
N PHE A 15 6.46 -2.27 4.27
CA PHE A 15 6.02 -1.24 5.20
C PHE A 15 7.05 -0.11 5.34
N ARG A 16 8.32 -0.46 5.60
CA ARG A 16 9.40 0.53 5.71
C ARG A 16 9.62 1.30 4.41
N TRP A 17 9.44 0.65 3.26
CA TRP A 17 9.57 1.31 1.97
C TRP A 17 8.44 2.32 1.73
N ILE A 18 7.20 1.94 2.03
CA ILE A 18 6.03 2.82 1.91
C ILE A 18 6.12 4.00 2.89
N VAL A 19 6.56 3.77 4.14
CA VAL A 19 6.83 4.85 5.11
C VAL A 19 7.83 5.85 4.54
N LYS A 20 8.95 5.36 3.97
CA LYS A 20 9.95 6.23 3.32
C LYS A 20 9.39 6.94 2.09
N LEU A 21 8.56 6.28 1.29
CA LEU A 21 7.85 6.90 0.17
C LEU A 21 7.03 8.10 0.64
N ILE A 22 6.16 7.89 1.62
CA ILE A 22 5.25 8.93 2.11
C ILE A 22 6.04 10.09 2.73
N ARG A 23 7.05 9.78 3.55
CA ARG A 23 7.93 10.79 4.16
C ARG A 23 8.67 11.62 3.11
N ASP A 24 9.32 10.97 2.14
CA ASP A 24 10.20 11.64 1.20
C ASP A 24 9.43 12.44 0.13
N GLU A 25 8.31 11.90 -0.38
CA GLU A 25 7.54 12.54 -1.47
C GLU A 25 6.49 13.54 -0.96
N TYR A 26 5.95 13.34 0.25
CA TYR A 26 4.85 14.16 0.79
C TYR A 26 5.23 14.96 2.04
N GLY A 27 6.47 14.81 2.54
CA GLY A 27 6.99 15.57 3.67
C GLY A 27 6.31 15.26 5.01
N VAL A 28 5.67 14.09 5.14
CA VAL A 28 5.01 13.68 6.38
C VAL A 28 6.05 13.25 7.41
N ASP A 29 5.87 13.68 8.66
CA ASP A 29 6.73 13.27 9.77
C ASP A 29 6.65 11.75 10.00
N GLU A 30 7.80 11.09 10.01
CA GLU A 30 7.91 9.64 10.24
C GLU A 30 7.32 9.21 11.58
N ALA A 31 7.28 10.11 12.58
CA ALA A 31 6.63 9.84 13.86
C ALA A 31 5.11 9.63 13.74
N LEU A 32 4.46 10.18 12.70
CA LEU A 32 3.04 9.99 12.43
C LEU A 32 2.75 8.70 11.64
N LEU A 33 3.76 8.16 10.93
CA LEU A 33 3.64 6.99 10.04
C LEU A 33 3.66 5.66 10.81
N THR A 34 2.69 5.51 11.71
CA THR A 34 2.52 4.29 12.51
C THR A 34 1.54 3.32 11.84
N ARG A 35 1.56 2.04 12.23
CA ARG A 35 0.69 1.00 11.63
C ARG A 35 -0.80 1.34 11.70
N ASN A 36 -1.22 1.87 12.84
CA ASN A 36 -2.63 2.21 13.09
C ASN A 36 -3.01 3.60 12.59
N ALA A 37 -2.06 4.37 12.05
CA ALA A 37 -2.32 5.71 11.57
C ALA A 37 -3.27 5.66 10.37
N THR A 38 -4.33 6.46 10.48
CA THR A 38 -5.30 6.67 9.41
C THR A 38 -4.69 7.55 8.32
N LEU A 39 -4.91 7.16 7.06
CA LEU A 39 -4.29 7.84 5.91
C LEU A 39 -4.73 9.31 5.82
N GLU A 40 -6.02 9.58 6.03
CA GLU A 40 -6.55 10.94 5.93
C GLU A 40 -6.37 11.75 7.22
N THR A 41 -6.76 11.20 8.38
CA THR A 41 -6.84 11.99 9.62
C THR A 41 -5.51 12.10 10.38
N ASP A 42 -4.74 11.01 10.52
CA ASP A 42 -3.49 11.04 11.28
C ASP A 42 -2.30 11.44 10.40
N ILE A 43 -2.25 10.93 9.16
CA ILE A 43 -1.14 11.17 8.23
C ILE A 43 -1.39 12.45 7.41
N GLY A 44 -2.64 12.83 7.16
CA GLY A 44 -2.98 14.02 6.38
C GLY A 44 -2.84 13.84 4.87
N LEU A 45 -2.92 12.61 4.36
CA LEU A 45 -2.99 12.36 2.93
C LEU A 45 -4.42 12.54 2.44
N THR A 46 -4.61 13.45 1.49
CA THR A 46 -5.87 13.55 0.74
C THR A 46 -6.02 12.34 -0.18
N ILE A 47 -7.26 12.06 -0.60
CA ILE A 47 -7.57 10.98 -1.56
C ILE A 47 -6.63 11.01 -2.78
N ASP A 48 -6.48 12.17 -3.45
CA ASP A 48 -5.57 12.33 -4.59
C ASP A 48 -4.11 11.93 -4.29
N LYS A 49 -3.65 12.15 -3.05
CA LYS A 49 -2.29 11.75 -2.65
C LYS A 49 -2.21 10.25 -2.39
N VAL A 50 -3.24 9.65 -1.82
CA VAL A 50 -3.31 8.20 -1.64
C VAL A 50 -3.32 7.50 -3.00
N GLU A 51 -4.05 8.02 -3.99
CA GLU A 51 -4.01 7.52 -5.36
C GLU A 51 -2.60 7.56 -5.96
N GLN A 52 -1.90 8.69 -5.81
CA GLN A 52 -0.51 8.81 -6.26
C GLN A 52 0.43 7.82 -5.54
N VAL A 53 0.22 7.58 -4.25
CA VAL A 53 0.97 6.55 -3.50
C VAL A 53 0.71 5.16 -4.08
N LEU A 54 -0.55 4.83 -4.39
CA LEU A 54 -0.93 3.56 -5.03
C LEU A 54 -0.27 3.43 -6.40
N GLU A 55 -0.28 4.47 -7.23
CA GLU A 55 0.41 4.48 -8.52
C GLU A 55 1.91 4.23 -8.37
N PHE A 56 2.56 4.90 -7.41
CA PHE A 56 3.97 4.70 -7.13
C PHE A 56 4.30 3.27 -6.71
N ILE A 57 3.46 2.66 -5.86
CA ILE A 57 3.62 1.27 -5.44
C ILE A 57 3.39 0.34 -6.64
N SER A 58 2.35 0.59 -7.41
CA SER A 58 2.01 -0.17 -8.62
C SER A 58 3.17 -0.22 -9.60
N ASP A 59 3.79 0.92 -9.89
CA ASP A 59 4.92 1.02 -10.81
C ASP A 59 6.20 0.43 -10.22
N SER A 60 6.42 0.61 -8.92
CA SER A 60 7.65 0.13 -8.27
C SER A 60 7.65 -1.40 -8.12
N PHE A 61 6.51 -2.02 -7.85
CA PHE A 61 6.41 -3.45 -7.58
C PHE A 61 5.80 -4.26 -8.73
N ASP A 62 5.43 -3.61 -9.83
CA ASP A 62 4.74 -4.23 -10.96
C ASP A 62 3.46 -4.97 -10.50
N ILE A 63 2.61 -4.24 -9.78
CA ILE A 63 1.30 -4.70 -9.30
C ILE A 63 0.21 -3.70 -9.70
N ARG A 64 -1.05 -4.12 -9.63
CA ARG A 64 -2.22 -3.31 -9.96
C ARG A 64 -3.23 -3.34 -8.83
N PHE A 65 -3.77 -2.18 -8.49
CA PHE A 65 -4.87 -2.04 -7.54
C PHE A 65 -6.19 -1.91 -8.33
N PRO A 66 -7.23 -2.70 -8.03
CA PRO A 66 -8.52 -2.58 -8.71
C PRO A 66 -9.26 -1.30 -8.29
N GLU A 67 -10.27 -0.90 -9.07
CA GLU A 67 -11.16 0.19 -8.69
C GLU A 67 -11.85 -0.08 -7.34
N GLY A 68 -12.07 0.98 -6.55
CA GLY A 68 -12.62 0.88 -5.20
C GLY A 68 -11.59 0.47 -4.14
N THR A 69 -10.29 0.45 -4.45
CA THR A 69 -9.23 0.17 -3.46
C THR A 69 -9.28 1.15 -2.29
N LEU A 70 -9.57 2.44 -2.55
CA LEU A 70 -9.66 3.44 -1.50
C LEU A 70 -10.81 3.21 -0.52
N ASP A 71 -11.89 2.54 -0.95
CA ASP A 71 -13.03 2.22 -0.09
C ASP A 71 -12.66 1.16 0.95
N GLU A 72 -11.64 0.35 0.68
CA GLU A 72 -11.15 -0.73 1.55
C GLU A 72 -9.98 -0.26 2.44
N LEU A 73 -9.37 0.89 2.14
CA LEU A 73 -8.15 1.37 2.81
C LEU A 73 -8.44 2.53 3.76
N VAL A 74 -8.27 2.30 5.06
CA VAL A 74 -8.40 3.33 6.10
C VAL A 74 -7.05 3.66 6.72
N ARG A 75 -6.21 2.63 6.92
CA ARG A 75 -4.97 2.71 7.70
C ARG A 75 -3.73 2.43 6.85
N LEU A 76 -2.60 2.97 7.28
CA LEU A 76 -1.30 2.73 6.65
C LEU A 76 -0.92 1.25 6.63
N GLU A 77 -1.19 0.51 7.71
CA GLU A 77 -0.94 -0.94 7.73
C GLU A 77 -1.77 -1.68 6.67
N GLU A 78 -3.03 -1.30 6.45
CA GLU A 78 -3.91 -1.95 5.47
C GLU A 78 -3.36 -1.78 4.04
N LEU A 79 -2.93 -0.57 3.68
CA LEU A 79 -2.25 -0.28 2.42
C LEU A 79 -1.02 -1.19 2.24
N CYS A 80 -0.19 -1.29 3.28
CA CYS A 80 1.03 -2.08 3.23
C CYS A 80 0.75 -3.58 3.13
N LEU A 81 -0.25 -4.08 3.86
CA LEU A 81 -0.65 -5.48 3.85
C LEU A 81 -1.26 -5.86 2.50
N LEU A 82 -2.11 -5.00 1.92
CA LEU A 82 -2.68 -5.19 0.60
C LEU A 82 -1.57 -5.29 -0.46
N ALA A 83 -0.68 -4.30 -0.53
CA ALA A 83 0.44 -4.30 -1.48
C ALA A 83 1.34 -5.53 -1.30
N SER A 84 1.64 -5.89 -0.04
CA SER A 84 2.46 -7.07 0.28
C SER A 84 1.79 -8.37 -0.15
N TRP A 85 0.49 -8.52 0.07
CA TRP A 85 -0.26 -9.71 -0.32
C TRP A 85 -0.34 -9.85 -1.84
N ILE A 86 -0.70 -8.79 -2.56
CA ILE A 86 -0.75 -8.81 -4.03
C ILE A 86 0.62 -9.20 -4.61
N LYS A 87 1.70 -8.69 -4.02
CA LYS A 87 3.07 -9.03 -4.45
C LYS A 87 3.53 -10.43 -4.02
N GLY A 88 2.84 -11.11 -3.12
CA GLY A 88 3.21 -12.41 -2.58
C GLY A 88 4.20 -12.37 -1.40
N TYR A 89 4.38 -11.21 -0.78
CA TYR A 89 5.22 -11.01 0.41
C TYR A 89 4.46 -11.21 1.74
N TYR A 90 3.15 -11.45 1.67
CA TYR A 90 2.30 -11.70 2.83
C TYR A 90 1.08 -12.56 2.49
N LYS A 91 0.40 -13.07 3.51
CA LYS A 91 -0.88 -13.79 3.38
C LYS A 91 -2.03 -12.81 3.09
N ARG A 92 -3.18 -13.34 2.63
CA ARG A 92 -4.41 -12.57 2.45
C ARG A 92 -4.77 -11.79 3.74
N PRO A 93 -5.00 -10.46 3.69
CA PRO A 93 -5.47 -9.69 4.84
C PRO A 93 -6.92 -10.02 5.19
N ASP A 94 -7.29 -9.92 6.47
CA ASP A 94 -8.65 -10.25 6.95
C ASP A 94 -9.68 -9.13 6.66
N PHE A 95 -9.22 -7.90 6.40
CA PHE A 95 -10.10 -6.74 6.18
C PHE A 95 -10.68 -6.69 4.76
N ILE A 96 -10.08 -7.40 3.80
CA ILE A 96 -10.54 -7.35 2.40
C ILE A 96 -11.72 -8.29 2.16
N SER A 97 -12.76 -7.75 1.54
CA SER A 97 -13.93 -8.50 1.10
C SER A 97 -13.58 -9.58 0.05
N ASP A 98 -14.37 -10.65 -0.03
CA ASP A 98 -14.18 -11.72 -1.02
C ASP A 98 -14.31 -11.21 -2.46
N ASP A 99 -15.23 -10.27 -2.71
CA ASP A 99 -15.43 -9.64 -4.02
C ASP A 99 -14.22 -8.79 -4.43
N PHE A 100 -13.61 -8.07 -3.47
CA PHE A 100 -12.38 -7.32 -3.72
C PHE A 100 -11.19 -8.27 -3.95
N GLU A 101 -11.11 -9.37 -3.20
CA GLU A 101 -10.09 -10.40 -3.42
C GLU A 101 -10.13 -10.94 -4.86
N ALA A 102 -11.34 -11.28 -5.33
CA ALA A 102 -11.54 -11.79 -6.69
C ALA A 102 -11.06 -10.80 -7.76
N ARG A 103 -11.34 -9.50 -7.58
CA ARG A 103 -10.86 -8.43 -8.47
C ARG A 103 -9.35 -8.29 -8.44
N CYS A 104 -8.72 -8.33 -7.27
CA CYS A 104 -7.27 -8.31 -7.12
C CYS A 104 -6.59 -9.47 -7.88
N ARG A 105 -7.13 -10.70 -7.73
CA ARG A 105 -6.61 -11.90 -8.42
C ARG A 105 -6.88 -11.91 -9.93
N ALA A 106 -7.91 -11.21 -10.39
CA ALA A 106 -8.22 -11.14 -11.82
C ALA A 106 -7.20 -10.30 -12.61
N ILE A 107 -6.58 -9.30 -11.97
CA ILE A 107 -5.67 -8.35 -12.62
C ILE A 107 -4.20 -8.52 -12.20
N ASN A 108 -3.93 -9.32 -11.17
CA ASN A 108 -2.58 -9.61 -10.70
C ASN A 108 -2.33 -11.12 -10.64
N THR A 109 -1.08 -11.52 -10.89
CA THR A 109 -0.63 -12.89 -10.62
C THR A 109 -0.31 -13.04 -9.12
N ILE A 110 -1.35 -13.29 -8.32
CA ILE A 110 -1.22 -13.54 -6.88
C ILE A 110 -1.08 -15.05 -6.66
N ALA A 111 0.04 -15.45 -6.05
CA ALA A 111 0.33 -16.85 -5.72
C ALA A 111 -0.63 -17.47 -4.70
#